data_AF-A0A8D2LKH9-F1
#
_entry.id   AF-A0A8D2LKH9-F1
#
_cell.length_a   1.000
_cell.length_b   1.000
_cell.length_c   1.000
_cell.angle_alpha   90.00
_cell.angle_beta   90.00
_cell.angle_gamma   90.00
#
_symmetry.space_group_name_H-M   'P 1'
#
loop_
_entity.id
_entity.type
_entity.pdbx_description
1 polymer ?
#
loop_
_entity_poly.entity_id
_entity_poly.type
_entity_poly.pdbx_seq_one_letter_code
_entity_poly.pdbx_strand_id
1 'polypeptide(L)'
;VELEAKVDSLTDELTFLRALFEAEMAQLQAQMSDTAVILSMDNNRDLDLNGIVSEVKAQYEDIANRSRAEAEAWYQNKFEELQATAGKHGDDLRSTKGEISELNRMIQRIRAEIENARNQCANLQTAIGMRR
;
A
#
# COMPACT_ATOMS: atom_id res chain seq x y z
N VAL A 1 -32.40 -69.23 67.70
CA VAL A 1 -33.56 -68.48 67.16
C VAL A 1 -33.35 -66.96 67.15
N GLU A 2 -33.32 -66.24 68.29
CA GLU A 2 -33.15 -64.77 68.26
C GLU A 2 -31.77 -64.31 67.72
N LEU A 3 -30.71 -65.04 68.05
CA LEU A 3 -29.36 -64.73 67.58
C LEU A 3 -29.15 -65.02 66.09
N GLU A 4 -29.73 -66.13 65.59
CA GLU A 4 -29.70 -66.47 64.15
C GLU A 4 -30.47 -65.45 63.33
N ALA A 5 -31.69 -65.06 63.75
CA ALA A 5 -32.46 -64.04 63.06
C ALA A 5 -31.71 -62.69 63.00
N LYS A 6 -30.89 -62.38 64.02
CA LYS A 6 -30.08 -61.16 64.04
C LYS A 6 -28.84 -61.26 63.15
N VAL A 7 -28.24 -62.44 63.03
CA VAL A 7 -27.15 -62.71 62.09
C VAL A 7 -27.67 -62.64 60.65
N ASP A 8 -28.83 -63.21 60.36
CA ASP A 8 -29.46 -63.15 59.04
C ASP A 8 -29.79 -61.71 58.66
N SER A 9 -30.43 -60.96 59.57
CA SER A 9 -30.73 -59.53 59.37
C SER A 9 -29.47 -58.68 59.12
N LEU A 10 -28.37 -58.94 59.85
CA LEU A 10 -27.12 -58.21 59.64
C LEU A 10 -26.45 -58.60 58.30
N THR A 11 -26.62 -59.85 57.87
CA THR A 11 -26.10 -60.34 56.59
C THR A 11 -26.85 -59.70 55.42
N ASP A 12 -28.17 -59.59 55.52
CA ASP A 12 -29.01 -58.90 54.54
C ASP A 12 -28.64 -57.41 54.45
N GLU A 13 -28.42 -56.75 55.58
CA GLU A 13 -28.00 -55.34 55.63
C GLU A 13 -26.60 -55.14 55.00
N LEU A 14 -25.66 -56.05 55.27
CA LEU A 14 -24.33 -56.05 54.64
C LEU A 14 -24.41 -56.22 53.12
N THR A 15 -25.32 -57.08 52.66
CA THR A 15 -25.52 -57.37 51.25
C THR A 15 -26.14 -56.16 50.54
N PHE A 16 -27.11 -55.52 51.18
CA PHE A 16 -27.72 -54.27 50.71
C PHE A 16 -26.68 -53.14 50.60
N LEU A 17 -25.88 -52.92 51.65
CA LEU A 17 -24.83 -51.89 51.66
C LEU A 17 -23.78 -52.12 50.57
N ARG A 18 -23.38 -53.38 50.34
CA ARG A 18 -22.44 -53.71 49.25
C ARG A 18 -23.02 -53.37 47.88
N ALA A 19 -24.26 -53.76 47.61
CA ALA A 19 -24.91 -53.46 46.35
C ALA A 19 -25.09 -51.95 46.14
N LEU A 20 -25.39 -51.21 47.22
CA LEU A 20 -25.51 -49.75 47.18
C LEU A 20 -24.18 -49.09 46.83
N PHE A 21 -23.10 -49.45 47.52
CA PHE A 21 -21.78 -48.87 47.25
C PHE A 21 -21.24 -49.21 45.86
N GLU A 22 -21.55 -50.39 45.34
CA GLU A 22 -21.18 -50.78 43.98
C GLU A 22 -21.93 -49.95 42.93
N ALA A 23 -23.21 -49.66 43.16
CA ALA A 23 -23.98 -48.74 42.31
C ALA A 23 -23.46 -47.29 42.39
N GLU A 24 -23.13 -46.80 43.59
CA GLU A 24 -22.55 -45.46 43.76
C GLU A 24 -21.18 -45.33 43.07
N MET A 25 -20.32 -46.36 43.18
CA MET A 25 -19.04 -46.38 42.46
C MET A 25 -19.23 -46.34 40.95
N ALA A 26 -20.16 -47.12 40.40
CA ALA A 26 -20.45 -47.11 38.97
C ALA A 26 -20.96 -45.74 38.50
N GLN A 27 -21.80 -45.08 39.31
CA GLN A 27 -22.30 -43.74 39.01
C GLN A 27 -21.18 -42.68 39.04
N LEU A 28 -20.31 -42.71 40.05
CA LEU A 28 -19.16 -41.80 40.13
C LEU A 28 -18.20 -42.00 38.96
N GLN A 29 -17.97 -43.26 38.56
CA GLN A 29 -17.11 -43.57 37.41
C GLN A 29 -17.71 -43.06 36.09
N ALA A 30 -19.03 -43.18 35.90
CA ALA A 30 -19.74 -42.61 34.76
C ALA A 30 -19.63 -41.07 34.72
N GLN A 31 -19.84 -40.40 35.86
CA GLN A 31 -19.70 -38.95 35.98
C GLN A 31 -18.27 -38.46 35.70
N MET A 32 -17.26 -39.20 36.15
CA MET A 32 -15.86 -38.91 35.83
C MET A 32 -15.57 -39.05 34.34
N SER A 33 -16.11 -40.09 33.68
CA SER A 33 -15.93 -40.25 32.23
C SER A 33 -16.63 -39.15 31.43
N ASP A 34 -17.84 -38.76 31.81
CA ASP A 34 -18.55 -37.67 31.13
C ASP A 34 -17.82 -36.33 31.30
N THR A 35 -17.34 -36.05 32.51
CA THR A 35 -16.56 -34.84 32.80
C THR A 35 -15.23 -34.83 32.03
N ALA A 36 -14.55 -35.98 31.92
CA ALA A 36 -13.33 -36.11 31.15
C ALA A 36 -13.57 -35.89 29.63
N VAL A 37 -14.69 -36.38 29.10
CA VAL A 37 -15.07 -36.18 27.70
C VAL A 37 -15.35 -34.70 27.41
N ILE A 38 -16.11 -34.02 28.29
CA ILE A 38 -16.43 -32.59 28.16
C ILE A 38 -15.14 -31.75 28.18
N LEU A 39 -14.22 -32.04 29.11
CA LEU A 39 -12.93 -31.34 29.19
C LEU A 39 -12.06 -31.57 27.93
N SER A 40 -12.13 -32.74 27.31
CA SER A 40 -11.40 -33.01 26.06
C SER A 40 -11.96 -32.24 24.86
N MET A 41 -13.28 -31.98 24.84
CA MET A 41 -13.93 -31.22 23.77
C MET A 41 -13.59 -29.73 23.82
N ASP A 42 -13.50 -29.14 25.02
CA ASP A 42 -13.13 -27.73 25.17
C ASP A 42 -11.64 -27.44 24.91
N ASN A 43 -10.80 -28.48 24.86
CA ASN A 43 -9.35 -28.34 24.70
C ASN A 43 -8.88 -28.29 23.23
N ASN A 44 -9.78 -28.44 22.25
CA ASN A 44 -9.42 -28.47 20.83
C ASN A 44 -9.51 -27.09 20.12
N ARG A 45 -9.48 -25.99 20.89
CA ARG A 45 -9.37 -24.63 20.35
C ARG A 45 -7.90 -24.22 20.20
N ASP A 46 -7.09 -25.06 19.57
CA ASP A 46 -5.75 -24.67 19.15
C ASP A 46 -5.91 -23.68 17.99
N LEU A 47 -6.04 -22.39 18.33
CA LEU A 47 -5.90 -21.33 17.35
C LEU A 47 -4.45 -21.34 16.90
N ASP A 48 -4.21 -21.60 15.61
CA ASP A 48 -2.89 -21.50 15.00
C ASP A 48 -2.44 -20.04 14.93
N LEU A 49 -1.97 -19.54 16.07
CA LEU A 49 -1.42 -18.21 16.24
C LEU A 49 -0.15 -18.03 15.40
N ASN A 50 0.59 -19.10 15.11
CA ASN A 50 1.78 -19.02 14.26
C ASN A 50 1.40 -18.73 12.81
N GLY A 51 0.35 -19.37 12.29
CA GLY A 51 -0.23 -19.08 10.99
C GLY A 51 -0.69 -17.62 10.86
N ILE A 52 -1.44 -17.12 11.85
CA ILE A 52 -1.93 -15.73 11.87
C ILE A 52 -0.76 -14.73 11.94
N VAL A 53 0.26 -14.99 12.77
CA VAL A 53 1.44 -14.12 12.86
C VAL A 53 2.25 -14.13 11.57
N SER A 54 2.36 -15.28 10.90
CA SER A 54 3.04 -15.38 9.60
C SER A 54 2.29 -14.60 8.52
N GLU A 55 0.96 -14.66 8.50
CA GLU A 55 0.13 -13.93 7.54
C GLU A 55 0.23 -12.41 7.75
N VAL A 56 0.16 -11.94 8.99
CA VAL A 56 0.31 -10.51 9.32
C VAL A 56 1.70 -9.99 8.94
N LYS A 57 2.76 -10.79 9.14
CA LYS A 57 4.11 -10.42 8.72
C LYS A 57 4.22 -10.29 7.19
N ALA A 58 3.67 -11.25 6.45
CA ALA A 58 3.67 -11.21 4.99
C ALA A 58 2.91 -9.97 4.47
N GLN A 59 1.74 -9.66 5.05
CA GLN A 59 0.99 -8.46 4.68
C GLN A 59 1.77 -7.17 4.99
N TYR A 60 2.50 -7.12 6.11
CA TYR A 60 3.30 -5.94 6.46
C TYR A 60 4.47 -5.74 5.49
N GLU A 61 5.15 -6.83 5.11
CA GLU A 61 6.20 -6.79 4.09
C GLU A 61 5.67 -6.35 2.72
N ASP A 62 4.50 -6.84 2.31
CA ASP A 62 3.85 -6.42 1.06
C ASP A 62 3.45 -4.94 1.09
N ILE A 63 2.88 -4.44 2.19
CA ILE A 63 2.52 -3.03 2.33
C ILE A 63 3.78 -2.15 2.32
N ALA A 64 4.85 -2.56 3.00
CA ALA A 64 6.12 -1.83 2.99
C ALA A 64 6.74 -1.78 1.60
N ASN A 65 6.76 -2.91 0.88
CA ASN A 65 7.27 -2.98 -0.49
C ASN A 65 6.43 -2.15 -1.45
N ARG A 66 5.10 -2.21 -1.30
CA ARG A 66 4.18 -1.42 -2.13
C ARG A 66 4.33 0.07 -1.86
N SER A 67 4.42 0.49 -0.61
CA SER A 67 4.68 1.88 -0.23
C SER A 67 6.00 2.38 -0.81
N ARG A 68 7.06 1.55 -0.78
CA ARG A 68 8.34 1.89 -1.38
C ARG A 68 8.24 2.03 -2.90
N ALA A 69 7.59 1.09 -3.59
CA ALA A 69 7.42 1.13 -5.04
C ALA A 69 6.57 2.34 -5.48
N GLU A 70 5.51 2.66 -4.74
CA GLU A 70 4.68 3.85 -5.00
C GLU A 70 5.47 5.15 -4.77
N ALA A 71 6.29 5.21 -3.72
CA ALA A 71 7.16 6.36 -3.48
C ALA A 71 8.23 6.52 -4.58
N GLU A 72 8.89 5.44 -4.99
CA GLU A 72 9.87 5.44 -6.08
C GLU A 72 9.23 5.87 -7.40
N ALA A 73 8.04 5.34 -7.73
CA ALA A 73 7.29 5.74 -8.93
C ALA A 73 6.87 7.21 -8.88
N TRP A 74 6.42 7.69 -7.72
CA TRP A 74 6.03 9.09 -7.54
C TRP A 74 7.23 10.04 -7.71
N TYR A 75 8.37 9.71 -7.10
CA TYR A 75 9.60 10.48 -7.26
C TYR A 75 10.10 10.48 -8.70
N GLN A 76 10.08 9.33 -9.37
CA GLN A 76 10.49 9.20 -10.76
C GLN A 76 9.62 10.07 -11.68
N ASN A 77 8.30 10.00 -11.51
CA ASN A 77 7.37 10.81 -12.29
C ASN A 77 7.59 12.31 -12.06
N LYS A 78 7.78 12.72 -10.80
CA LYS A 78 8.03 14.13 -10.47
C LYS A 78 9.36 14.63 -11.04
N PHE A 79 10.38 13.78 -11.03
CA PHE A 79 11.68 14.09 -11.60
C PHE A 79 11.60 14.23 -13.13
N GLU A 80 10.93 13.31 -13.81
CA GLU A 80 10.70 13.38 -15.26
C GLU A 80 9.91 14.62 -15.66
N GLU A 81 8.86 14.98 -14.91
CA GLU A 81 8.07 16.19 -15.16
C GLU A 81 8.93 17.46 -15.02
N LEU A 82 9.73 17.55 -13.96
CA LEU A 82 10.65 18.67 -13.75
C LEU A 82 11.73 18.73 -14.83
N GLN A 83 12.30 17.59 -15.22
CA GLN A 83 13.31 17.51 -16.27
C GLN A 83 12.74 17.90 -17.63
N ALA A 84 11.53 17.42 -17.97
CA ALA A 84 10.85 17.79 -19.20
C ALA A 84 10.52 19.28 -19.24
N THR A 85 10.06 19.84 -18.12
CA THR A 85 9.76 21.27 -18.00
C THR A 85 11.02 22.12 -18.16
N ALA A 86 12.12 21.76 -17.49
CA ALA A 86 13.39 22.45 -17.59
C ALA A 86 13.99 22.37 -19.00
N GLY A 87 13.92 21.19 -19.65
CA GLY A 87 14.35 21.01 -21.04
C GLY A 87 13.55 21.88 -22.00
N LYS A 88 12.23 21.90 -21.85
CA LYS A 88 11.33 22.71 -22.68
C LYS A 88 11.59 24.20 -22.54
N HIS A 89 11.79 24.70 -21.31
CA HIS A 89 12.14 26.11 -21.10
C HIS A 89 13.50 26.47 -21.73
N GLY A 90 14.47 25.55 -21.70
CA GLY A 90 15.77 25.74 -22.36
C GLY A 90 15.64 25.83 -23.89
N ASP A 91 14.86 24.93 -24.49
CA ASP A 91 14.61 24.91 -25.93
C ASP A 91 13.80 26.14 -26.39
N ASP A 92 12.77 26.53 -25.63
CA ASP A 92 11.97 27.72 -25.90
C ASP A 92 12.83 28.99 -25.82
N LEU A 93 13.72 29.08 -24.82
CA LEU A 93 14.66 30.20 -24.71
C LEU A 93 15.65 30.25 -25.89
N ARG A 94 16.08 29.08 -26.37
CA ARG A 94 16.95 28.97 -27.55
C ARG A 94 16.23 29.40 -28.82
N SER A 95 14.97 28.96 -29.00
CA SER A 95 14.13 29.35 -30.14
C SER A 95 13.90 30.85 -30.17
N THR A 96 13.43 31.42 -29.06
CA THR A 96 13.17 32.87 -28.94
C THR A 96 14.43 33.70 -29.19
N LYS A 97 15.59 33.26 -28.71
CA LYS A 97 16.88 33.92 -29.02
C LYS A 97 17.22 33.87 -30.52
N GLY A 98 16.88 32.77 -31.20
CA GLY A 98 17.00 32.63 -32.64
C GLY A 98 16.13 33.65 -33.38
N GLU A 99 14.84 33.71 -33.03
CA GLU A 99 13.88 34.65 -33.60
C GLU A 99 14.31 36.11 -33.39
N ILE A 100 14.79 36.47 -32.19
CA ILE A 100 15.33 37.81 -31.90
C ILE A 100 16.52 38.12 -32.82
N SER A 101 17.38 37.15 -33.09
CA SER A 101 18.55 37.32 -33.96
C SER A 101 18.14 37.53 -35.41
N GLU A 102 17.11 36.83 -35.88
CA GLU A 102 16.54 36.99 -37.22
C GLU A 102 15.84 38.35 -37.38
N LEU A 103 15.02 38.74 -36.41
CA LEU A 103 14.38 40.06 -36.38
C LEU A 103 15.43 41.17 -36.40
N ASN A 104 16.52 41.06 -35.63
CA ASN A 104 17.61 42.02 -35.67
C ASN A 104 18.27 42.11 -37.06
N ARG A 105 18.49 40.99 -37.74
CA ARG A 105 18.99 41.00 -39.13
C ARG A 105 18.01 41.67 -40.09
N MET A 106 16.72 41.41 -39.93
CA MET A 106 15.67 42.03 -40.74
C MET A 106 15.62 43.55 -40.53
N ILE A 107 15.72 44.02 -39.28
CA ILE A 107 15.79 45.45 -38.95
C ILE A 107 16.99 46.11 -39.63
N GLN A 108 18.17 45.50 -39.58
CA GLN A 108 19.36 46.04 -40.24
C GLN A 108 19.20 46.12 -41.76
N ARG A 109 18.62 45.09 -42.38
CA ARG A 109 18.32 45.08 -43.81
C ARG A 109 17.37 46.20 -44.20
N ILE A 110 16.25 46.35 -43.50
CA ILE A 110 15.26 47.40 -43.78
C ILE A 110 15.88 48.79 -43.58
N ARG A 111 16.73 48.98 -42.56
CA ARG A 111 17.46 50.24 -42.38
C ARG A 111 18.38 50.55 -43.57
N ALA A 112 19.10 49.57 -44.09
CA ALA A 112 19.92 49.74 -45.28
C ALA A 112 19.08 50.07 -46.53
N GLU A 113 17.92 49.43 -46.69
CA GLU A 113 16.98 49.72 -47.78
C GLU A 113 16.42 51.15 -47.68
N ILE A 114 16.07 51.62 -46.47
CA ILE A 114 15.64 53.01 -46.23
C ILE A 114 16.74 54.00 -46.59
N GLU A 115 17.99 53.75 -46.18
CA GLU A 115 19.11 54.64 -46.47
C GLU A 115 19.41 54.70 -47.97
N ASN A 116 19.34 53.56 -48.66
CA ASN A 116 19.47 53.51 -50.11
C ASN A 116 18.36 54.30 -50.81
N ALA A 117 17.10 54.17 -50.37
CA ALA A 117 15.97 54.93 -50.92
C ALA A 117 16.13 56.44 -50.68
N ARG A 118 16.60 56.85 -49.50
CA ARG A 118 16.92 58.26 -49.20
C ARG A 118 17.99 58.81 -50.14
N ASN A 119 19.07 58.06 -50.36
CA ASN A 119 20.14 58.45 -51.29
C ASN A 119 19.62 58.57 -52.72
N GLN A 120 18.76 57.66 -53.18
CA GLN A 120 18.12 57.75 -54.50
C GLN A 120 17.26 59.01 -54.63
N CYS A 121 16.43 59.31 -53.62
CA CYS A 121 15.63 60.54 -53.58
C CYS A 121 16.51 61.80 -53.64
N ALA A 122 17.58 61.86 -52.85
CA ALA A 122 18.52 62.98 -52.86
C ALA A 122 19.19 63.16 -54.23
N ASN A 123 19.68 62.07 -54.84
CA ASN A 123 20.30 62.10 -56.16
C ASN A 123 19.32 62.61 -57.24
N LEU A 124 18.06 62.16 -57.20
CA LEU A 124 17.03 62.63 -58.13
C LEU A 124 16.71 64.11 -57.92
N GLN A 125 16.64 64.58 -56.67
CA GLN A 125 16.45 66.00 -56.36
C GLN A 125 17.59 66.86 -56.90
N THR A 126 18.84 66.44 -56.73
CA THR A 126 20.01 67.11 -57.29
C THR A 126 19.97 67.14 -58.82
N ALA A 127 19.62 66.03 -59.47
CA ALA A 127 19.50 65.95 -60.92
C ALA A 127 18.40 66.86 -61.48
N ILE A 128 17.25 66.97 -60.79
CA ILE A 128 16.18 67.91 -61.15
C ILE A 128 16.65 69.35 -60.95
N GLY A 129 17.35 69.64 -59.86
CA GLY A 129 17.90 70.97 -59.57
C GLY A 129 18.92 71.45 -60.60
N MET A 130 19.77 70.57 -61.15
CA MET A 130 20.73 70.91 -62.21
C MET A 130 20.09 71.14 -63.59
N ARG A 131 18.85 70.67 -63.80
CA ARG A 131 18.11 70.82 -65.07
C ARG A 131 17.29 72.09 -65.15
N ARG A 132 17.27 72.91 -64.10
CA ARG A 132 16.48 74.13 -63.97
C ARG A 132 17.40 75.34 -63.97
#